data_AF-A0A9P8ILU9-F1
#
_entry.id   AF-A0A9P8ILU9-F1
#
_cell.length_a   1.000
_cell.length_b   1.000
_cell.length_c   1.000
_cell.angle_alpha   90.00
_cell.angle_beta   90.00
_cell.angle_gamma   90.00
#
_symmetry.space_group_name_H-M   'P 1'
#
loop_
_entity.id
_entity.type
_entity.pdbx_description
1 polymer ?
#
loop_
_entity_poly.entity_id
_entity_poly.type
_entity_poly.pdbx_seq_one_letter_code
_entity_poly.pdbx_strand_id
1 'polypeptide(L)'
;MSTQETPGDVGAKIEASTELGVEDLETNEGLIERRARIVAYTIARKSLIDMIGGVSGRKGSRGYQKKMNSHQGMAYLPQDVERKIFRTDMGDVLLGMFRRLAVDTLITRSCREGLWAPHKFIRPVASWEEAKSIPGGGAILYIPKEDMEDKNSYATLDVEDASYGSKMAVHDLRYLLGEELERLREKSEVFRDHEILVLKNFRSGSMRALHLLLWRLQGYLATPQVERIEGKEY
;
A
#
# COMPACT_ATOMS: atom_id res chain seq x y z
N MET A 1 51.43 -50.10 8.59
CA MET A 1 52.13 -48.81 8.66
C MET A 1 51.19 -47.75 8.14
N SER A 2 50.96 -46.70 8.95
CA SER A 2 50.31 -45.41 8.63
C SER A 2 48.84 -45.40 8.18
N THR A 3 47.94 -44.53 8.63
CA THR A 3 47.75 -43.65 9.81
C THR A 3 46.30 -43.17 9.67
N GLN A 4 45.57 -42.99 10.79
CA GLN A 4 44.22 -42.40 10.81
C GLN A 4 44.23 -40.92 10.39
N GLU A 5 43.09 -40.42 9.89
CA GLU A 5 42.50 -39.13 10.29
C GLU A 5 41.00 -39.05 9.91
N THR A 6 40.15 -38.76 10.90
CA THR A 6 38.74 -38.30 10.81
C THR A 6 38.73 -36.80 11.19
N PRO A 7 37.59 -36.07 11.26
CA PRO A 7 36.46 -35.83 10.35
C PRO A 7 36.33 -34.30 10.04
N GLY A 8 35.41 -33.87 9.16
CA GLY A 8 35.20 -32.43 8.89
C GLY A 8 33.86 -32.11 8.22
N ASP A 9 32.88 -31.78 9.05
CA ASP A 9 31.56 -31.22 8.74
C ASP A 9 31.65 -29.86 8.03
N VAL A 10 31.04 -29.68 6.85
CA VAL A 10 30.45 -28.40 6.44
C VAL A 10 29.34 -28.61 5.39
N GLY A 11 28.10 -28.32 5.77
CA GLY A 11 27.32 -27.31 5.05
C GLY A 11 26.34 -27.76 3.96
N ALA A 12 25.10 -27.97 4.40
CA ALA A 12 23.88 -27.41 3.83
C ALA A 12 23.76 -27.34 2.29
N LYS A 13 22.98 -28.30 1.75
CA LYS A 13 22.14 -28.07 0.57
C LYS A 13 21.25 -26.84 0.83
N ILE A 14 21.60 -25.71 0.23
CA ILE A 14 20.65 -24.63 -0.02
C ILE A 14 20.33 -24.71 -1.51
N GLU A 15 19.11 -25.18 -1.78
CA GLU A 15 18.47 -25.14 -3.07
C GLU A 15 18.35 -23.67 -3.49
N ALA A 16 19.32 -23.20 -4.27
CA ALA A 16 19.22 -21.92 -4.96
C ALA A 16 18.08 -22.03 -5.96
N SER A 17 16.99 -21.35 -5.62
CA SER A 17 15.80 -21.20 -6.43
C SER A 17 16.18 -20.78 -7.84
N THR A 18 15.71 -21.53 -8.83
CA THR A 18 15.88 -21.24 -10.25
C THR A 18 15.33 -19.85 -10.57
N GLU A 19 16.23 -18.86 -10.62
CA GLU A 19 15.98 -17.59 -11.28
C GLU A 19 15.66 -17.90 -12.74
N LEU A 20 14.45 -17.53 -13.17
CA LEU A 20 14.05 -17.62 -14.57
C LEU A 20 14.99 -16.72 -15.37
N GLY A 21 15.85 -17.36 -16.17
CA GLY A 21 16.88 -16.72 -16.97
C GLY A 21 16.34 -15.55 -17.78
N VAL A 22 16.90 -14.37 -17.52
CA VAL A 22 16.88 -13.27 -18.48
C VAL A 22 17.91 -13.67 -19.53
N GLU A 23 17.48 -14.07 -20.72
CA GLU A 23 18.42 -14.35 -21.81
C GLU A 23 19.07 -13.03 -22.23
N ASP A 24 20.31 -12.84 -21.77
CA ASP A 24 21.19 -11.78 -22.24
C ASP A 24 21.55 -12.07 -23.70
N LEU A 25 21.03 -11.26 -24.62
CA LEU A 25 21.44 -11.31 -26.02
C LEU A 25 22.72 -10.47 -26.15
N GLU A 26 23.87 -11.15 -26.22
CA GLU A 26 25.13 -10.51 -26.58
C GLU A 26 25.08 -10.05 -28.03
N THR A 27 25.28 -8.76 -28.25
CA THR A 27 25.51 -8.22 -29.59
C THR A 27 26.95 -8.52 -30.01
N ASN A 28 27.23 -8.54 -31.32
CA ASN A 28 28.57 -8.84 -31.89
C ASN A 28 29.70 -7.92 -31.38
N GLU A 29 29.38 -6.87 -30.62
CA GLU A 29 30.32 -5.90 -30.04
C GLU A 29 30.55 -6.10 -28.52
N GLY A 30 30.00 -7.17 -27.92
CA GLY A 30 30.19 -7.48 -26.51
C GLY A 30 29.37 -6.61 -25.54
N LEU A 31 28.36 -5.90 -26.04
CA LEU A 31 27.43 -5.12 -25.22
C LEU A 31 26.21 -5.99 -24.84
N ILE A 32 25.96 -6.12 -23.53
CA ILE A 32 24.76 -6.75 -22.98
C ILE A 32 23.58 -5.78 -23.14
N GLU A 33 22.72 -6.02 -24.13
CA GLU A 33 21.45 -5.29 -24.24
C GLU A 33 20.43 -5.86 -23.24
N ARG A 34 20.29 -5.20 -22.09
CA ARG A 34 19.17 -5.48 -21.19
C ARG A 34 17.88 -5.04 -21.85
N ARG A 35 17.12 -5.99 -22.41
CA ARG A 35 15.73 -5.73 -22.85
C ARG A 35 14.96 -5.13 -21.68
N ALA A 36 14.47 -3.91 -21.85
CA ALA A 36 13.70 -3.25 -20.81
C ALA A 36 12.41 -4.05 -20.57
N ARG A 37 12.03 -4.13 -19.29
CA ARG A 37 10.89 -4.94 -18.86
C ARG A 37 9.61 -4.44 -19.54
N ILE A 38 8.73 -5.38 -19.88
CA ILE A 38 7.41 -5.06 -20.38
C ILE A 38 6.60 -4.45 -19.25
N VAL A 39 6.04 -3.27 -19.48
CA VAL A 39 5.21 -2.53 -18.53
C VAL A 39 3.80 -2.42 -19.09
N ALA A 40 2.81 -2.63 -18.24
CA ALA A 40 1.41 -2.33 -18.53
C ALA A 40 0.87 -1.46 -17.41
N TYR A 41 0.13 -0.41 -17.78
CA TYR A 41 -0.49 0.50 -16.82
C TYR A 41 -1.94 0.10 -16.56
N THR A 42 -2.33 0.18 -15.30
CA THR A 42 -3.71 -0.07 -14.86
C THR A 42 -4.02 0.75 -13.64
N ILE A 43 -5.31 0.94 -13.36
CA ILE A 43 -5.76 1.60 -12.15
C ILE A 43 -5.37 0.73 -10.94
N ALA A 44 -4.83 1.35 -9.90
CA ALA A 44 -4.45 0.68 -8.66
C ALA A 44 -5.68 0.29 -7.83
N ARG A 45 -6.39 -0.75 -8.25
CA ARG A 45 -7.54 -1.35 -7.55
C ARG A 45 -7.35 -2.85 -7.41
N LYS A 46 -7.62 -3.37 -6.22
CA LYS A 46 -7.49 -4.80 -5.93
C LYS A 46 -8.35 -5.65 -6.86
N SER A 47 -9.63 -5.33 -6.98
CA SER A 47 -10.59 -6.07 -7.82
C SER A 47 -10.16 -6.16 -9.30
N LEU A 48 -9.57 -5.09 -9.84
CA LEU A 48 -9.07 -5.06 -11.21
C LEU A 48 -7.80 -5.89 -11.35
N ILE A 49 -6.89 -5.84 -10.37
CA ILE A 49 -5.66 -6.64 -10.39
C ILE A 49 -5.98 -8.13 -10.22
N ASP A 50 -6.93 -8.48 -9.36
CA ASP A 50 -7.41 -9.85 -9.18
C ASP A 50 -8.08 -10.37 -10.48
N MET A 51 -8.84 -9.50 -11.17
CA MET A 51 -9.40 -9.80 -12.49
C MET A 51 -8.30 -10.02 -13.54
N ILE A 52 -7.28 -9.14 -13.59
CA ILE A 52 -6.12 -9.30 -14.49
C ILE A 52 -5.37 -10.60 -14.17
N GLY A 53 -5.19 -10.94 -12.89
CA GLY A 53 -4.55 -12.17 -12.44
C GLY A 53 -5.37 -13.44 -12.73
N GLY A 54 -6.66 -13.30 -13.06
CA GLY A 54 -7.54 -14.42 -13.38
C GLY A 54 -8.20 -15.09 -12.18
N VAL A 55 -8.19 -14.45 -11.01
CA VAL A 55 -8.87 -14.93 -9.79
C VAL A 55 -10.39 -14.97 -10.00
N SER A 56 -10.95 -13.98 -10.69
CA SER A 56 -12.39 -13.88 -10.99
C SER A 56 -12.84 -14.64 -12.25
N GLY A 57 -11.97 -15.45 -12.86
CA GLY A 57 -12.27 -16.28 -14.03
C GLY A 57 -11.35 -16.05 -15.24
N ARG A 58 -10.90 -17.16 -15.86
CA ARG A 58 -9.88 -17.17 -16.94
C ARG A 58 -10.30 -16.53 -18.26
N LYS A 59 -11.59 -16.55 -18.62
CA LYS A 59 -12.07 -16.02 -19.92
C LYS A 59 -12.03 -14.49 -19.95
N GLY A 60 -12.48 -13.84 -18.87
CA GLY A 60 -12.47 -12.37 -18.75
C GLY A 60 -11.05 -11.82 -18.62
N SER A 61 -10.18 -12.48 -17.84
CA SER A 61 -8.81 -12.03 -17.63
C SER A 61 -7.98 -12.04 -18.91
N ARG A 62 -8.02 -13.12 -19.70
CA ARG A 62 -7.23 -13.24 -20.94
C ARG A 62 -7.65 -12.20 -22.00
N GLY A 63 -8.94 -11.92 -22.10
CA GLY A 63 -9.46 -10.88 -22.99
C GLY A 63 -8.97 -9.48 -22.59
N TYR A 64 -8.96 -9.19 -21.28
CA TYR A 64 -8.47 -7.92 -20.75
C TYR A 64 -6.96 -7.77 -20.94
N GLN A 65 -6.17 -8.81 -20.58
CA GLN A 65 -4.72 -8.84 -20.76
C GLN A 65 -4.31 -8.58 -22.22
N LYS A 66 -5.03 -9.15 -23.19
CA LYS A 66 -4.77 -8.93 -24.62
C LYS A 66 -5.00 -7.48 -25.04
N LYS A 67 -5.92 -6.77 -24.41
CA LYS A 67 -6.24 -5.35 -24.70
C LYS A 67 -5.36 -4.34 -23.97
N MET A 68 -4.61 -4.76 -22.94
CA MET A 68 -3.68 -3.86 -22.26
C MET A 68 -2.57 -3.48 -23.23
N ASN A 69 -2.16 -2.22 -23.27
CA ASN A 69 -1.01 -1.82 -24.07
C ASN A 69 0.29 -2.36 -23.45
N SER A 70 1.20 -2.86 -24.28
CA SER A 70 2.57 -3.17 -23.86
C SER A 70 3.47 -1.95 -24.03
N HIS A 71 4.25 -1.65 -23.01
CA HIS A 71 5.29 -0.63 -23.04
C HIS A 71 6.65 -1.24 -22.73
N GLN A 72 7.72 -0.66 -23.26
CA GLN A 72 9.09 -0.94 -22.84
C GLN A 72 9.63 0.32 -22.17
N GLY A 73 9.66 0.32 -20.84
CA GLY A 73 9.80 1.56 -20.08
C GLY A 73 8.61 2.49 -20.31
N MET A 74 8.87 3.73 -20.76
CA MET A 74 7.82 4.71 -21.10
C MET A 74 7.38 4.66 -22.57
N ALA A 75 8.11 3.94 -23.43
CA ALA A 75 7.82 3.86 -24.85
C ALA A 75 6.70 2.86 -25.14
N TYR A 76 5.78 3.23 -26.02
CA TYR A 76 4.78 2.31 -26.55
C TYR A 76 5.43 1.27 -27.47
N LEU A 77 5.13 -0.01 -27.28
CA LEU A 77 5.61 -1.05 -28.17
C LEU A 77 4.69 -1.17 -29.39
N PRO A 78 5.23 -1.07 -30.63
CA PRO A 78 4.42 -1.16 -31.85
C PRO A 78 3.86 -2.57 -32.09
N GLN A 79 4.47 -3.59 -31.47
CA GLN A 79 3.99 -4.96 -31.51
C GLN A 79 3.57 -5.38 -30.11
N ASP A 80 2.31 -5.81 -30.00
CA ASP A 80 1.80 -6.34 -28.75
C ASP A 80 2.46 -7.67 -28.40
N VAL A 81 2.73 -7.83 -27.12
CA VAL A 81 3.29 -9.07 -26.58
C VAL A 81 2.18 -10.13 -26.58
N GLU A 82 2.39 -11.23 -27.30
CA GLU A 82 1.39 -12.27 -27.54
C GLU A 82 0.86 -12.90 -26.23
N ARG A 83 1.72 -13.01 -25.22
CA ARG A 83 1.37 -13.60 -23.93
C ARG A 83 1.88 -12.75 -22.77
N LYS A 84 0.94 -12.16 -22.03
CA LYS A 84 1.22 -11.44 -20.78
C LYS A 84 0.88 -12.35 -19.60
N ILE A 85 1.89 -12.69 -18.80
CA ILE A 85 1.72 -13.58 -17.65
C ILE A 85 1.60 -12.70 -16.41
N PHE A 86 0.43 -12.71 -15.78
CA PHE A 86 0.19 -12.05 -14.51
C PHE A 86 0.09 -13.09 -13.40
N ARG A 87 0.72 -12.80 -12.27
CA ARG A 87 0.59 -13.59 -11.04
C ARG A 87 -0.84 -13.45 -10.51
N THR A 88 -1.43 -14.57 -10.10
CA THR A 88 -2.84 -14.65 -9.68
C THR A 88 -3.12 -13.86 -8.39
N ASP A 89 -2.23 -13.96 -7.41
CA ASP A 89 -2.33 -13.34 -6.07
C ASP A 89 -1.66 -11.96 -5.99
N MET A 90 -1.39 -11.31 -7.13
CA MET A 90 -0.73 -9.99 -7.15
C MET A 90 -1.52 -8.94 -6.36
N GLY A 91 -2.86 -9.06 -6.35
CA GLY A 91 -3.71 -8.15 -5.61
C GLY A 91 -3.43 -8.13 -4.11
N ASP A 92 -3.27 -9.30 -3.52
CA ASP A 92 -3.00 -9.49 -2.09
C ASP A 92 -1.55 -9.17 -1.73
N VAL A 93 -0.59 -9.52 -2.59
CA VAL A 93 0.83 -9.18 -2.41
C VAL A 93 1.01 -7.67 -2.32
N LEU A 94 0.45 -6.92 -3.27
CA LEU A 94 0.54 -5.46 -3.28
C LEU A 94 -0.16 -4.84 -2.06
N LEU A 95 -1.32 -5.39 -1.67
CA LEU A 95 -2.03 -4.95 -0.47
C LEU A 95 -1.16 -5.11 0.78
N GLY A 96 -0.52 -6.27 0.96
CA GLY A 96 0.41 -6.53 2.05
C GLY A 96 1.60 -5.56 2.06
N MET A 97 2.18 -5.28 0.89
CA MET A 97 3.27 -4.31 0.77
C MET A 97 2.84 -2.89 1.16
N PHE A 98 1.67 -2.44 0.70
CA PHE A 98 1.16 -1.11 1.06
C PHE A 98 0.84 -1.00 2.55
N ARG A 99 0.23 -2.03 3.15
CA ARG A 99 -0.11 -2.05 4.59
C ARG A 99 1.13 -2.00 5.46
N ARG A 100 2.13 -2.84 5.17
CA ARG A 100 3.41 -2.84 5.90
C ARG A 100 4.11 -1.49 5.82
N LEU A 101 4.19 -0.91 4.61
CA LEU A 101 4.80 0.41 4.41
C LEU A 101 4.04 1.51 5.18
N ALA A 102 2.70 1.46 5.19
CA ALA A 102 1.89 2.41 5.95
C ALA A 102 2.13 2.27 7.46
N VAL A 103 2.17 1.05 7.98
CA VAL A 103 2.44 0.80 9.41
C VAL A 103 3.85 1.21 9.80
N ASP A 104 4.87 0.82 9.02
CA ASP A 104 6.26 1.18 9.29
C ASP A 104 6.45 2.71 9.29
N THR A 105 5.81 3.41 8.36
CA THR A 105 5.86 4.86 8.30
C THR A 105 5.09 5.50 9.46
N LEU A 106 3.92 4.97 9.87
CA LEU A 106 3.19 5.46 11.04
C LEU A 106 3.99 5.27 12.34
N ILE A 107 4.56 4.09 12.57
CA ILE A 107 5.44 3.80 13.72
C ILE A 107 6.63 4.76 13.74
N THR A 108 7.28 4.97 12.60
CA THR A 108 8.42 5.89 12.50
C THR A 108 8.04 7.34 12.82
N ARG A 109 6.76 7.71 12.73
CA ARG A 109 6.27 9.07 13.04
C ARG A 109 5.73 9.20 14.45
N SER A 110 5.24 8.12 15.04
CA SER A 110 4.77 8.10 16.42
C SER A 110 5.89 7.85 17.43
N CYS A 111 6.86 6.98 17.13
CA CYS A 111 7.93 6.57 18.05
C CYS A 111 9.20 7.42 17.95
N ARG A 112 9.13 8.65 17.43
CA ARG A 112 10.29 9.57 17.43
C ARG A 112 10.48 10.17 18.81
N GLU A 113 11.06 9.38 19.70
CA GLU A 113 11.63 9.83 20.97
C GLU A 113 12.70 10.91 20.70
N GLY A 114 12.63 12.03 21.42
CA GLY A 114 13.68 13.06 21.41
C GLY A 114 13.43 14.30 20.55
N LEU A 115 12.29 14.45 19.85
CA LEU A 115 11.89 15.77 19.36
C LEU A 115 11.19 16.54 20.49
N TRP A 116 11.54 17.83 20.61
CA TRP A 116 11.05 18.79 21.62
C TRP A 116 9.52 19.05 21.60
N ALA A 117 8.75 18.28 20.82
CA ALA A 117 7.30 18.38 20.72
C ALA A 117 6.71 16.97 20.59
N PRO A 118 6.26 16.35 21.70
CA PRO A 118 5.36 15.20 21.60
C PRO A 118 4.17 15.58 20.72
N HIS A 119 3.70 14.66 19.88
CA HIS A 119 2.56 14.87 18.96
C HIS A 119 2.78 15.90 17.82
N LYS A 120 4.03 16.06 17.36
CA LYS A 120 4.36 16.90 16.20
C LYS A 120 3.62 16.50 14.92
N PHE A 121 3.49 15.20 14.65
CA PHE A 121 2.90 14.69 13.41
C PHE A 121 1.51 14.08 13.61
N ILE A 122 1.34 13.32 14.69
CA ILE A 122 0.10 12.62 15.03
C ILE A 122 -0.34 13.16 16.39
N ARG A 123 -1.55 13.73 16.44
CA ARG A 123 -2.15 14.23 17.68
C ARG A 123 -3.35 13.36 18.04
N PRO A 124 -3.34 12.67 19.20
CA PRO A 124 -4.55 12.02 19.68
C PRO A 124 -5.57 13.06 20.11
N VAL A 125 -6.84 12.73 19.93
CA VAL A 125 -7.99 13.61 20.20
C VAL A 125 -9.07 12.79 20.89
N ALA A 126 -9.75 13.39 21.87
CA ALA A 126 -10.79 12.70 22.63
C ALA A 126 -12.18 12.75 21.97
N SER A 127 -12.48 13.79 21.18
CA SER A 127 -13.77 13.99 20.52
C SER A 127 -13.65 14.44 19.07
N TRP A 128 -14.67 14.13 18.26
CA TRP A 128 -14.77 14.60 16.88
C TRP A 128 -14.82 16.12 16.76
N GLU A 129 -15.39 16.81 17.75
CA GLU A 129 -15.44 18.28 17.83
C GLU A 129 -14.03 18.89 17.99
N GLU A 130 -13.20 18.32 18.88
CA GLU A 130 -11.82 18.76 19.02
C GLU A 130 -11.03 18.50 17.72
N ALA A 131 -11.34 17.45 16.97
CA ALA A 131 -10.70 17.17 15.68
C ALA A 131 -11.00 18.26 14.63
N LYS A 132 -12.21 18.83 14.63
CA LYS A 132 -12.59 19.96 13.75
C LYS A 132 -11.83 21.24 14.11
N SER A 133 -11.53 21.43 15.39
CA SER A 133 -10.86 22.64 15.89
C SER A 133 -9.36 22.74 15.57
N ILE A 134 -8.73 21.67 15.06
CA ILE A 134 -7.28 21.61 14.88
C ILE A 134 -6.85 22.26 13.55
N PRO A 135 -6.13 23.40 13.58
CA PRO A 135 -5.65 24.05 12.36
C PRO A 135 -4.57 23.19 11.68
N GLY A 136 -4.74 22.93 10.37
CA GLY A 136 -3.78 22.17 9.57
C GLY A 136 -3.94 20.65 9.62
N GLY A 137 -5.12 20.15 10.02
CA GLY A 137 -5.45 18.73 9.89
C GLY A 137 -5.40 18.27 8.42
N GLY A 138 -4.66 17.19 8.15
CA GLY A 138 -4.55 16.61 6.81
C GLY A 138 -5.50 15.44 6.61
N ALA A 139 -5.53 14.52 7.59
CA ALA A 139 -6.46 13.41 7.64
C ALA A 139 -6.72 12.97 9.09
N ILE A 140 -7.89 12.38 9.33
CA ILE A 140 -8.22 11.70 10.58
C ILE A 140 -7.92 10.22 10.40
N LEU A 141 -7.24 9.65 11.38
CA LEU A 141 -7.04 8.21 11.54
C LEU A 141 -8.02 7.76 12.62
N TYR A 142 -8.94 6.88 12.26
CA TYR A 142 -9.97 6.35 13.14
C TYR A 142 -9.73 4.87 13.38
N ILE A 143 -9.75 4.46 14.64
CA ILE A 143 -9.66 3.07 15.06
C ILE A 143 -10.99 2.70 15.75
N PRO A 144 -11.91 2.03 15.05
CA PRO A 144 -13.19 1.64 15.64
C PRO A 144 -12.99 0.55 16.71
N LYS A 145 -13.62 0.76 17.88
CA LYS A 145 -13.68 -0.23 18.97
C LYS A 145 -14.58 -1.41 18.62
N GLU A 146 -15.69 -1.15 17.95
CA GLU A 146 -16.67 -2.15 17.52
C GLU A 146 -16.55 -2.42 16.01
N ASP A 147 -16.90 -3.64 15.59
CA ASP A 147 -16.96 -3.97 14.17
C ASP A 147 -18.17 -3.29 13.53
N MET A 148 -17.92 -2.18 12.84
CA MET A 148 -18.94 -1.52 12.03
C MET A 148 -19.23 -2.38 10.78
N GLU A 149 -20.51 -2.71 10.55
CA GLU A 149 -20.94 -3.45 9.35
C GLU A 149 -20.70 -2.64 8.06
N ASP A 150 -20.82 -1.31 8.15
CA ASP A 150 -20.60 -0.36 7.05
C ASP A 150 -19.10 -0.11 6.83
N LYS A 151 -18.44 -1.00 6.09
CA LYS A 151 -17.06 -0.82 5.58
C LYS A 151 -17.04 0.15 4.39
N ASN A 152 -17.57 1.35 4.59
CA ASN A 152 -17.63 2.35 3.53
C ASN A 152 -16.22 2.81 3.16
N SER A 153 -15.93 2.76 1.86
CA SER A 153 -14.58 3.03 1.34
C SER A 153 -14.17 4.49 1.43
N TYR A 154 -15.10 5.42 1.72
CA TYR A 154 -14.86 6.86 1.79
C TYR A 154 -15.70 7.50 2.89
N ALA A 155 -15.03 8.06 3.89
CA ALA A 155 -15.64 8.91 4.91
C ALA A 155 -14.89 10.25 4.95
N THR A 156 -15.63 11.34 5.07
CA THR A 156 -15.08 12.69 5.22
C THR A 156 -15.74 13.35 6.42
N LEU A 157 -14.95 14.02 7.24
CA LEU A 157 -15.45 14.90 8.30
C LEU A 157 -15.50 16.32 7.76
N ASP A 158 -16.68 16.93 7.83
CA ASP A 158 -16.85 18.33 7.47
C ASP A 158 -16.45 19.22 8.66
N VAL A 159 -15.59 20.20 8.37
CA VAL A 159 -15.09 21.20 9.32
C VAL A 159 -15.78 22.52 8.98
N GLU A 160 -16.72 22.91 9.85
CA GLU A 160 -17.36 24.22 9.76
C GLU A 160 -16.32 25.33 9.99
N ASP A 161 -16.42 26.42 9.22
CA ASP A 161 -15.56 27.62 9.25
C ASP A 161 -14.12 27.54 8.69
N ALA A 162 -13.74 26.48 7.96
CA ALA A 162 -12.45 26.44 7.25
C ALA A 162 -12.53 26.89 5.78
N SER A 163 -11.76 27.93 5.39
CA SER A 163 -11.71 28.44 4.01
C SER A 163 -10.95 27.53 3.01
N TYR A 164 -10.10 26.63 3.52
CA TYR A 164 -9.38 25.60 2.76
C TYR A 164 -9.27 24.33 3.62
N GLY A 165 -9.65 23.17 3.09
CA GLY A 165 -9.69 21.92 3.87
C GLY A 165 -10.96 21.73 4.71
N SER A 166 -12.09 22.29 4.27
CA SER A 166 -13.41 22.12 4.89
C SER A 166 -13.88 20.66 4.98
N LYS A 167 -13.23 19.74 4.26
CA LYS A 167 -13.44 18.30 4.37
C LYS A 167 -12.12 17.61 4.69
N MET A 168 -12.05 16.95 5.84
CA MET A 168 -10.93 16.09 6.20
C MET A 168 -11.26 14.64 5.88
N ALA A 169 -10.33 13.92 5.25
CA ALA A 169 -10.51 12.49 5.02
C ALA A 169 -10.44 11.72 6.33
N VAL A 170 -11.39 10.80 6.53
CA VAL A 170 -11.39 9.87 7.65
C VAL A 170 -10.95 8.51 7.13
N HIS A 171 -9.84 8.03 7.67
CA HIS A 171 -9.25 6.74 7.35
C HIS A 171 -9.55 5.75 8.47
N ASP A 172 -10.39 4.76 8.19
CA ASP A 172 -10.58 3.62 9.08
C ASP A 172 -9.34 2.72 9.03
N LEU A 173 -8.53 2.75 10.07
CA LEU A 173 -7.30 1.98 10.16
C LEU A 173 -7.54 0.47 10.28
N ARG A 174 -8.67 0.04 10.87
CA ARG A 174 -9.02 -1.38 10.99
C ARG A 174 -9.30 -1.96 9.60
N TYR A 175 -10.07 -1.23 8.78
CA TYR A 175 -10.32 -1.61 7.39
C TYR A 175 -9.05 -1.54 6.52
N LEU A 176 -8.31 -0.42 6.60
CA LEU A 176 -7.16 -0.18 5.72
C LEU A 176 -5.98 -1.11 6.00
N LEU A 177 -5.63 -1.30 7.28
CA LEU A 177 -4.43 -2.04 7.68
C LEU A 177 -4.70 -3.53 7.93
N GLY A 178 -5.93 -3.90 8.27
CA GLY A 178 -6.26 -5.29 8.62
C GLY A 178 -5.37 -5.80 9.76
N GLU A 179 -4.78 -6.97 9.58
CA GLU A 179 -3.91 -7.64 10.57
C GLU A 179 -2.70 -6.79 11.00
N GLU A 180 -2.19 -5.92 10.13
CA GLU A 180 -1.04 -5.06 10.44
C GLU A 180 -1.39 -3.95 11.46
N LEU A 181 -2.67 -3.74 11.77
CA LEU A 181 -3.09 -2.81 12.83
C LEU A 181 -2.59 -3.28 14.22
N GLU A 182 -2.59 -4.58 14.48
CA GLU A 182 -2.19 -5.09 15.79
C GLU A 182 -0.70 -4.81 16.03
N ARG A 183 0.12 -5.00 15.01
CA ARG A 183 1.53 -4.62 14.99
C ARG A 183 1.75 -3.11 15.24
N LEU A 184 0.86 -2.26 14.73
CA LEU A 184 0.91 -0.81 14.99
C LEU A 184 0.62 -0.49 16.46
N ARG A 185 -0.39 -1.14 17.06
CA ARG A 185 -0.78 -0.98 18.48
C ARG A 185 0.28 -1.53 19.45
N GLU A 186 0.94 -2.61 19.09
CA GLU A 186 2.05 -3.16 19.86
C GLU A 186 3.22 -2.18 19.93
N LYS A 187 3.57 -1.59 18.79
CA LYS A 187 4.78 -0.76 18.66
C LYS A 187 4.59 0.71 19.00
N SER A 188 3.35 1.18 19.12
CA SER A 188 3.07 2.59 19.36
C SER A 188 1.91 2.78 20.35
N GLU A 189 2.25 3.33 21.53
CA GLU A 189 1.30 3.63 22.60
C GLU A 189 0.19 4.58 22.15
N VAL A 190 0.54 5.57 21.31
CA VAL A 190 -0.40 6.56 20.76
C VAL A 190 -1.56 5.89 20.01
N PHE A 191 -1.32 4.78 19.30
CA PHE A 191 -2.36 4.05 18.57
C PHE A 191 -3.06 2.97 19.41
N ARG A 192 -2.53 2.64 20.58
CA ARG A 192 -3.12 1.69 21.52
C ARG A 192 -4.21 2.34 22.35
N ASP A 193 -3.96 3.55 22.84
CA ASP A 193 -4.79 4.19 23.86
C ASP A 193 -5.84 5.15 23.28
N HIS A 194 -5.72 5.51 22.00
CA HIS A 194 -6.57 6.52 21.36
C HIS A 194 -7.30 5.99 20.13
N GLU A 195 -8.58 6.36 20.02
CA GLU A 195 -9.45 5.99 18.89
C GLU A 195 -9.37 6.96 17.72
N ILE A 196 -9.30 8.26 18.02
CA ILE A 196 -9.30 9.33 17.04
C ILE A 196 -7.94 10.01 17.08
N LEU A 197 -7.25 10.00 15.94
CA LEU A 197 -5.97 10.66 15.80
C LEU A 197 -5.98 11.57 14.59
N VAL A 198 -5.50 12.80 14.76
CA VAL A 198 -5.33 13.73 13.65
C VAL A 198 -3.91 13.62 13.12
N LEU A 199 -3.80 13.23 11.85
CA LEU A 199 -2.57 13.31 11.07
C LEU A 199 -2.44 14.74 10.53
N LYS A 200 -1.48 15.48 11.06
CA LYS A 200 -1.25 16.88 10.66
C LYS A 200 -0.61 16.96 9.28
N ASN A 201 -1.03 17.93 8.49
CA ASN A 201 -0.41 18.22 7.21
C ASN A 201 0.88 19.02 7.42
N PHE A 202 2.02 18.32 7.40
CA PHE A 202 3.33 18.95 7.52
C PHE A 202 3.97 19.13 6.14
N ARG A 203 4.65 20.26 5.90
CA ARG A 203 5.36 20.57 4.63
C ARG A 203 6.64 19.74 4.46
N SER A 204 6.53 18.42 4.49
CA SER A 204 7.61 17.46 4.22
C SER A 204 7.16 16.48 3.15
N GLY A 205 8.04 16.18 2.19
CA GLY A 205 7.78 15.18 1.15
C GLY A 205 7.41 13.82 1.74
N SER A 206 8.00 13.46 2.88
CA SER A 206 7.70 12.20 3.57
C SER A 206 6.30 12.16 4.19
N MET A 207 5.80 13.28 4.73
CA MET A 207 4.43 13.37 5.25
C MET A 207 3.41 13.38 4.11
N ARG A 208 3.72 14.07 3.01
CA ARG A 208 2.90 14.03 1.79
C ARG A 208 2.82 12.60 1.23
N ALA A 209 3.93 11.87 1.20
CA ALA A 209 3.97 10.49 0.76
C ALA A 209 3.11 9.58 1.64
N LEU A 210 3.11 9.78 2.97
CA LEU A 210 2.24 9.05 3.89
C LEU A 210 0.76 9.31 3.62
N HIS A 211 0.35 10.58 3.47
CA HIS A 211 -1.05 10.91 3.14
C HIS A 211 -1.46 10.27 1.81
N LEU A 212 -0.63 10.37 0.77
CA LEU A 212 -0.90 9.76 -0.52
C LEU A 212 -0.94 8.22 -0.46
N LEU A 213 -0.14 7.61 0.42
CA LEU A 213 -0.17 6.16 0.63
C LEU A 213 -1.49 5.71 1.26
N LEU A 214 -2.00 6.44 2.26
CA LEU A 214 -3.31 6.17 2.87
C LEU A 214 -4.44 6.30 1.84
N TRP A 215 -4.42 7.37 1.05
CA TRP A 215 -5.35 7.55 -0.07
C TRP A 215 -5.25 6.42 -1.10
N ARG A 216 -4.03 5.99 -1.42
CA ARG A 216 -3.80 4.88 -2.34
C ARG A 216 -4.35 3.57 -1.79
N LEU A 217 -4.12 3.26 -0.51
CA LEU A 217 -4.66 2.07 0.16
C LEU A 217 -6.20 2.06 0.12
N GLN A 218 -6.80 3.20 0.45
CA GLN A 218 -8.24 3.37 0.43
C GLN A 218 -8.82 3.17 -0.97
N GLY A 219 -8.23 3.83 -1.98
CA GLY A 219 -8.63 3.62 -3.39
C GLY A 219 -8.35 2.21 -3.92
N TYR A 220 -7.35 1.54 -3.36
CA TYR A 220 -7.01 0.17 -3.73
C TYR A 220 -8.05 -0.84 -3.25
N LEU A 221 -8.54 -0.66 -2.03
CA LEU A 221 -9.57 -1.49 -1.41
C LEU A 221 -10.99 -1.12 -1.84
N ALA A 222 -11.18 0.11 -2.33
CA ALA A 222 -12.49 0.62 -2.70
C ALA A 222 -13.21 -0.26 -3.73
N THR A 223 -14.38 -0.75 -3.33
CA THR A 223 -15.31 -1.39 -4.25
C THR A 223 -16.02 -0.32 -5.08
N PRO A 224 -16.23 -0.56 -6.39
CA PRO A 224 -17.02 0.35 -7.19
C PRO A 224 -18.46 0.32 -6.67
N GLN A 225 -18.87 1.37 -5.95
CA GLN A 225 -20.28 1.60 -5.65
C GLN A 225 -20.94 2.09 -6.94
N VAL A 226 -21.88 1.30 -7.46
CA VAL A 226 -22.68 1.66 -8.65
C VAL A 226 -23.81 2.64 -8.27
N GLU A 227 -24.07 2.77 -6.97
CA GLU A 227 -25.10 3.65 -6.42
C GLU A 227 -24.53 5.02 -6.05
N ARG A 228 -25.40 6.05 -6.07
CA ARG A 228 -25.08 7.43 -5.74
C ARG A 228 -24.55 7.49 -4.31
N ILE A 229 -23.35 8.02 -4.13
CA ILE A 229 -22.75 8.30 -2.82
C ILE A 229 -23.60 9.41 -2.17
N GLU A 230 -24.51 9.03 -1.27
CA GLU A 230 -25.12 9.96 -0.32
C GLU A 230 -24.11 10.16 0.82
N GLY A 231 -23.63 11.39 0.99
CA GLY A 231 -22.71 11.70 2.09
C GLY A 231 -23.43 11.56 3.42
N LYS A 232 -22.95 10.67 4.30
CA LYS A 232 -23.35 10.68 5.71
C LYS A 232 -22.58 11.81 6.40
N GLU A 233 -23.30 12.68 7.10
CA GLU A 233 -22.73 13.67 8.02
C GLU A 233 -22.32 12.95 9.32
N TYR A 234 -21.09 13.22 9.79
CA TYR A 234 -20.55 12.76 11.07
C TYR A 234 -20.37 13.94 12.03
#